data_AF-V9XJU7-F1
#
_entry.id   AF-V9XJU7-F1
#
_cell.length_a   1.000
_cell.length_b   1.000
_cell.length_c   1.000
_cell.angle_alpha   90.00
_cell.angle_beta   90.00
_cell.angle_gamma   90.00
#
_symmetry.space_group_name_H-M   'P 1'
#
loop_
_entity.id
_entity.type
_entity.pdbx_description
1 polymer ?
#
loop_
_entity_poly.entity_id
_entity_poly.type
_entity_poly.pdbx_seq_one_letter_code
_entity_poly.pdbx_strand_id
1 'polypeptide(L)'
;MIDHFIPWNEIERIEVGDLGVRLGSAQYPVVDLFTVSPTAEDLRTRHDGVNRFAVMVHQLAVEPNTLFTLMKRLVENPCDRELLTKSDAVELLRPPPLRERFRAARKPSRQHGNNR
;
A
#
# COMPACT_ATOMS: atom_id res chain seq x y z
N MET A 1 -10.98 -14.99 -11.66
CA MET A 1 -10.39 -14.20 -10.56
C MET A 1 -11.37 -14.34 -9.41
N ILE A 2 -10.97 -14.94 -8.30
CA ILE A 2 -11.81 -14.99 -7.11
C ILE A 2 -11.48 -13.73 -6.33
N ASP A 3 -12.49 -12.89 -6.09
CA ASP A 3 -12.32 -11.70 -5.28
C ASP A 3 -12.28 -12.14 -3.81
N HIS A 4 -11.10 -12.08 -3.20
CA HIS A 4 -10.90 -12.39 -1.80
C HIS A 4 -10.98 -11.10 -0.96
N PHE A 5 -11.96 -11.05 -0.06
CA PHE A 5 -12.12 -9.92 0.86
C PHE A 5 -11.24 -10.11 2.10
N ILE A 6 -10.35 -9.13 2.34
CA ILE A 6 -9.51 -9.09 3.54
C ILE A 6 -10.03 -7.98 4.46
N PRO A 7 -10.46 -8.32 5.69
CA PRO A 7 -10.86 -7.33 6.68
C PRO A 7 -9.69 -6.40 7.05
N TRP A 8 -9.96 -5.11 7.25
CA TRP A 8 -8.92 -4.13 7.62
C TRP A 8 -8.16 -4.46 8.91
N ASN A 9 -8.79 -5.18 9.84
CA ASN A 9 -8.16 -5.63 11.09
C ASN A 9 -7.25 -6.84 10.91
N GLU A 10 -7.35 -7.56 9.78
CA GLU A 10 -6.41 -8.63 9.44
C GLU A 10 -5.13 -8.08 8.82
N ILE A 11 -5.11 -6.83 8.35
CA ILE A 11 -3.93 -6.19 7.76
C ILE A 11 -3.04 -5.63 8.89
N GLU A 12 -1.91 -6.29 9.12
CA GLU A 12 -0.93 -5.91 10.14
C GLU A 12 -0.13 -4.68 9.70
N ARG A 13 0.37 -4.70 8.47
CA ARG A 13 1.20 -3.63 7.91
C ARG A 13 1.19 -3.65 6.39
N ILE A 14 1.63 -2.52 5.82
CA ILE A 14 1.73 -2.30 4.38
C ILE A 14 3.14 -1.83 4.05
N GLU A 15 3.76 -2.46 3.06
CA GLU A 15 5.11 -2.14 2.61
C GLU A 15 5.18 -1.98 1.09
N VAL A 16 6.28 -1.40 0.61
CA VAL A 16 6.59 -1.37 -0.82
C VAL A 16 7.09 -2.75 -1.21
N GLY A 17 6.37 -3.41 -2.11
CA GLY A 17 6.71 -4.74 -2.60
C GLY A 17 7.71 -4.71 -3.75
N ASP A 18 8.38 -5.84 -3.92
CA ASP A 18 9.16 -6.16 -5.11
C ASP A 18 8.61 -7.48 -5.70
N LEU A 19 8.31 -7.48 -7.00
CA LEU A 19 7.90 -8.68 -7.73
C LEU A 19 9.09 -9.56 -8.09
N GLY A 20 10.32 -9.08 -7.97
CA GLY A 20 11.52 -9.77 -8.43
C GLY A 20 11.59 -9.93 -9.96
N VAL A 21 10.55 -9.51 -10.69
CA VAL A 21 10.48 -9.54 -12.15
C VAL A 21 11.00 -8.21 -12.69
N ARG A 22 12.25 -8.20 -13.14
CA ARG A 22 12.82 -7.09 -13.90
C ARG A 22 12.70 -7.38 -15.38
N LEU A 23 11.83 -6.64 -16.08
CA LEU A 23 11.82 -6.63 -17.55
C LEU A 23 12.63 -5.41 -18.01
N GLY A 24 13.91 -5.60 -18.27
CA GLY A 24 14.83 -4.49 -18.53
C GLY A 24 15.04 -3.61 -17.29
N SER A 25 14.92 -2.29 -17.44
CA SER A 25 15.06 -1.31 -16.34
C SER A 25 13.73 -0.92 -15.66
N ALA A 26 12.60 -1.45 -16.11
CA ALA A 26 11.29 -1.10 -15.57
C ALA A 26 11.04 -1.82 -14.24
N GLN A 27 10.88 -1.05 -13.16
CA GLN A 27 10.38 -1.54 -11.87
C GLN A 27 8.88 -1.26 -11.81
N TYR A 28 8.08 -2.32 -11.70
CA TYR A 28 6.63 -2.20 -11.59
C TYR A 28 6.26 -2.06 -10.11
N PRO A 29 5.65 -0.93 -9.68
CA PRO A 29 5.30 -0.75 -8.28
C PRO A 29 4.27 -1.78 -7.84
N VAL A 30 4.52 -2.33 -6.65
CA VAL A 30 3.66 -3.26 -5.93
C VAL A 30 3.56 -2.83 -4.48
N VAL A 31 2.41 -3.08 -3.88
CA VAL A 31 2.17 -2.86 -2.46
C VAL A 31 1.92 -4.21 -1.82
N ASP A 32 2.72 -4.53 -0.80
CA ASP A 32 2.56 -5.76 -0.04
C ASP A 32 1.67 -5.50 1.17
N LEU A 33 0.60 -6.29 1.30
CA LEU A 33 -0.27 -6.33 2.47
C LEU A 33 0.09 -7.54 3.31
N PHE A 34 0.59 -7.32 4.53
CA PHE A 34 0.89 -8.40 5.46
C PHE A 34 -0.32 -8.67 6.34
N THR A 35 -0.71 -9.95 6.44
CA THR A 35 -1.87 -10.37 7.21
C THR A 35 -1.50 -11.10 8.49
N VAL A 36 -2.27 -10.89 9.54
CA VAL A 36 -2.11 -11.59 10.82
C VAL A 36 -2.32 -13.10 10.62
N SER A 37 -3.42 -13.46 9.93
CA SER A 37 -3.77 -14.86 9.67
C SER A 37 -3.17 -15.37 8.36
N PRO A 38 -2.77 -16.66 8.30
CA PRO A 38 -2.31 -17.27 7.06
C PRO A 38 -3.48 -17.42 6.07
N THR A 39 -3.21 -17.14 4.80
CA THR A 39 -4.16 -17.31 3.69
C THR A 39 -4.09 -18.74 3.18
N ALA A 40 -5.23 -19.34 2.87
CA ALA A 40 -5.27 -20.68 2.25
C ALA A 40 -4.63 -20.67 0.85
N GLU A 41 -4.00 -21.77 0.43
CA GLU A 41 -3.21 -21.82 -0.81
C GLU A 41 -4.04 -21.65 -2.08
N ASP A 42 -5.28 -22.13 -2.05
CA ASP A 42 -6.26 -21.99 -3.12
C ASP A 42 -6.75 -20.54 -3.34
N LEU A 43 -6.59 -19.68 -2.34
CA LEU A 43 -6.92 -18.25 -2.40
C LEU A 43 -5.72 -17.38 -2.82
N ARG A 44 -4.52 -17.95 -2.88
CA ARG A 44 -3.29 -17.23 -3.22
C ARG A 44 -3.07 -17.20 -4.72
N THR A 45 -2.67 -16.05 -5.23
CA THR A 45 -2.05 -15.93 -6.54
C THR A 45 -0.57 -16.33 -6.47
N ARG A 46 0.08 -16.47 -7.63
CA ARG A 46 1.53 -16.73 -7.72
C ARG A 46 2.42 -15.64 -7.10
N HIS A 47 1.86 -14.47 -6.80
CA HIS A 47 2.59 -13.33 -6.21
C HIS A 47 2.37 -13.20 -4.70
N ASP A 48 1.46 -14.01 -4.15
CA ASP A 48 1.11 -14.00 -2.74
C ASP A 48 1.97 -15.01 -1.96
N GLY A 49 2.20 -14.70 -0.69
CA GLY A 49 2.80 -15.59 0.29
C GLY A 49 1.77 -16.01 1.34
N VAL A 50 2.19 -16.84 2.29
CA VAL A 50 1.31 -17.38 3.35
C VAL A 50 0.61 -16.25 4.13
N ASN A 51 1.30 -15.16 4.42
CA ASN A 51 0.79 -14.00 5.18
C ASN A 51 0.97 -12.69 4.41
N ARG A 52 1.00 -12.74 3.07
CA ARG A 52 1.38 -11.59 2.24
C ARG A 52 0.61 -11.57 0.94
N PHE A 53 -0.17 -10.53 0.70
CA PHE A 53 -0.82 -10.29 -0.58
C PHE A 53 -0.09 -9.22 -1.38
N ALA A 54 0.17 -9.49 -2.66
CA ALA A 54 0.81 -8.54 -3.55
C ALA A 54 -0.25 -7.77 -4.36
N VAL A 55 -0.43 -6.49 -4.05
CA VAL A 55 -1.32 -5.60 -4.80
C VAL A 55 -0.55 -4.96 -5.95
N MET A 56 -0.92 -5.32 -7.18
CA MET A 56 -0.32 -4.86 -8.43
C MET A 56 -0.74 -3.43 -8.76
N VAL A 57 -0.31 -2.45 -7.97
CA VAL A 57 -0.78 -1.06 -8.08
C VAL A 57 -0.52 -0.40 -9.44
N HIS A 58 0.50 -0.86 -10.18
CA HIS A 58 0.75 -0.41 -11.56
C HIS A 58 -0.32 -0.83 -12.57
N GLN A 59 -1.18 -1.80 -12.22
CA GLN A 59 -2.31 -2.24 -13.04
C GLN A 59 -3.60 -1.46 -12.71
N LEU A 60 -3.60 -0.65 -11.65
CA LEU A 60 -4.75 0.11 -11.22
C LEU A 60 -4.75 1.50 -11.87
N ALA A 61 -5.95 2.04 -12.13
CA ALA A 61 -6.14 3.39 -12.67
C ALA A 61 -5.99 4.48 -11.59
N VAL A 62 -4.95 4.39 -10.76
CA VAL A 62 -4.66 5.34 -9.67
C VAL A 62 -3.16 5.57 -9.55
N GLU A 63 -2.76 6.76 -9.09
CA GLU A 63 -1.35 7.05 -8.86
C GLU A 63 -0.82 6.20 -7.69
N PRO A 64 0.26 5.40 -7.89
CA PRO A 64 0.72 4.42 -6.91
C PRO A 64 1.09 4.99 -5.54
N ASN A 65 1.77 6.14 -5.47
CA ASN A 65 2.18 6.71 -4.18
C ASN A 65 0.99 7.24 -3.39
N THR A 66 -0.03 7.75 -4.08
CA THR A 66 -1.27 8.24 -3.49
C THR A 66 -2.04 7.08 -2.88
N LEU A 67 -2.21 6.00 -3.64
CA LEU A 67 -2.85 4.78 -3.11
C LEU A 67 -2.06 4.21 -1.92
N PHE A 68 -0.74 4.06 -2.05
CA PHE A 68 0.11 3.56 -0.96
C PHE A 68 -0.03 4.42 0.30
N THR A 69 0.06 5.75 0.16
CA THR A 69 -0.06 6.69 1.28
C THR A 69 -1.42 6.59 1.95
N LEU A 70 -2.50 6.50 1.16
CA LEU A 70 -3.85 6.34 1.68
C LEU A 70 -4.01 5.01 2.43
N MET A 71 -3.62 3.90 1.82
CA MET A 71 -3.74 2.58 2.45
C MET A 71 -2.96 2.50 3.75
N LYS A 72 -1.71 3.02 3.75
CA LYS A 72 -0.88 3.09 4.94
C LYS A 72 -1.55 3.89 6.05
N ARG A 73 -2.11 5.06 5.74
CA ARG A 73 -2.86 5.89 6.70
C ARG A 73 -4.04 5.13 7.32
N LEU A 74 -4.80 4.38 6.52
CA LEU A 74 -6.00 3.65 6.96
C LEU A 74 -5.69 2.41 7.82
N VAL A 75 -4.51 1.82 7.62
CA VAL A 75 -3.99 0.77 8.51
C VAL A 75 -3.52 1.37 9.83
N GLU A 76 -2.73 2.44 9.78
CA GLU A 76 -2.18 3.10 10.97
C GLU A 76 -3.26 3.82 11.81
N ASN A 77 -4.35 4.28 11.19
CA ASN A 77 -5.40 5.05 11.84
C ASN A 77 -6.79 4.46 11.54
N PRO A 78 -7.28 3.50 12.36
CA PRO A 78 -8.58 2.88 12.13
C PRO A 78 -9.77 3.85 12.08
N CYS A 79 -9.70 4.97 12.81
CA CYS A 79 -10.73 6.02 12.79
C CYS A 79 -10.87 6.68 11.41
N ASP A 80 -9.79 6.74 10.63
CA ASP A 80 -9.82 7.32 9.28
C ASP A 80 -10.56 6.44 8.26
N ARG A 81 -10.92 5.20 8.61
CA ARG A 81 -11.69 4.31 7.71
C ARG A 81 -13.08 4.84 7.41
N GLU A 82 -13.65 5.66 8.29
CA GLU A 82 -14.91 6.37 8.05
C GLU A 82 -14.80 7.33 6.84
N LEU A 83 -13.59 7.79 6.48
CA LEU A 83 -13.42 8.63 5.30
C LEU A 83 -13.82 7.91 4.00
N LEU A 84 -13.74 6.58 3.96
CA LEU A 84 -14.11 5.78 2.79
C LEU A 84 -15.62 5.70 2.56
N THR A 85 -16.44 6.01 3.56
CA THR A 85 -17.91 5.94 3.45
C THR A 85 -18.53 7.24 2.95
N LYS A 86 -17.73 8.31 2.85
CA LYS A 86 -18.19 9.63 2.44
C LYS A 86 -18.38 9.71 0.94
N SER A 87 -19.34 10.53 0.51
CA SER A 87 -19.64 10.74 -0.92
C SER A 87 -18.49 11.38 -1.69
N ASP A 88 -17.59 12.09 -1.01
CA ASP A 88 -16.39 12.73 -1.56
C ASP A 88 -15.12 11.87 -1.40
N ALA A 89 -15.23 10.59 -0.99
CA ALA A 89 -14.07 9.71 -0.77
C ALA A 89 -13.15 9.56 -2.00
N VAL A 90 -13.66 9.78 -3.21
CA VAL A 90 -12.85 9.80 -4.44
C VAL A 90 -11.71 10.83 -4.38
N GLU A 91 -11.90 11.92 -3.63
CA GLU A 91 -10.90 12.96 -3.42
C GLU A 91 -9.67 12.44 -2.65
N LEU A 92 -9.80 11.35 -1.88
CA LEU A 92 -8.68 10.71 -1.19
C LEU A 92 -7.68 10.06 -2.16
N LEU A 93 -8.12 9.75 -3.39
CA LEU A 93 -7.27 9.22 -4.45
C LEU A 93 -6.68 10.32 -5.33
N ARG A 94 -7.01 11.59 -5.06
CA ARG A 94 -6.38 12.72 -5.75
C ARG A 94 -4.99 12.95 -5.13
N PRO A 95 -3.91 12.93 -5.93
CA PRO A 95 -2.59 13.20 -5.41
C PRO A 95 -2.55 14.59 -4.77
N PRO A 96 -1.84 14.77 -3.63
CA PRO A 96 -1.72 16.06 -2.99
C PRO A 96 -1.05 17.07 -3.93
N PRO A 97 -1.37 18.37 -3.83
CA PRO A 97 -0.77 19.42 -4.65
C PRO A 97 0.76 19.35 -4.64
N LEU A 98 1.40 19.72 -5.76
CA LEU A 98 2.86 19.67 -5.94
C LEU A 98 3.63 20.34 -4.78
N ARG A 99 3.11 21.47 -4.28
CA ARG A 99 3.70 22.20 -3.15
C ARG A 99 3.80 21.34 -1.89
N GLU A 100 2.77 20.55 -1.60
CA GLU A 100 2.75 19.66 -0.43
C GLU A 100 3.69 18.48 -0.62
N ARG A 101 3.76 17.92 -1.84
CA ARG A 101 4.73 16.87 -2.18
C ARG A 101 6.17 17.34 -1.99
N PHE A 102 6.51 18.54 -2.47
CA PHE A 102 7.84 19.13 -2.23
C PHE A 102 8.10 19.39 -0.75
N ARG A 103 7.10 19.84 0.01
CA ARG A 103 7.24 20.02 1.46
C ARG A 103 7.51 18.69 2.17
N ALA A 104 6.81 17.62 1.79
CA ALA A 104 7.03 16.28 2.35
C ALA A 104 8.43 15.75 2.01
N ALA A 105 8.89 15.90 0.77
CA ALA A 105 10.23 15.49 0.34
C ALA A 105 11.36 16.27 1.03
N ARG A 106 11.09 17.51 1.48
CA ARG A 106 12.06 18.35 2.21
C ARG A 106 12.11 18.07 3.72
N LYS A 107 11.18 17.28 4.29
CA LYS A 107 11.30 16.87 5.69
C LYS A 107 12.49 15.90 5.76
N PRO A 108 13.56 16.22 6.51
CA PRO A 108 14.65 15.27 6.67
C PRO A 108 14.07 14.01 7.32
N SER A 109 14.27 12.85 6.68
CA SER A 109 14.14 11.57 7.36
C SER A 109 15.02 11.66 8.60
N ARG A 110 14.44 11.62 9.81
CA ARG A 110 15.22 11.43 11.03
C ARG A 110 16.01 10.15 10.84
N GLN A 111 17.28 10.29 10.47
CA GLN A 111 18.21 9.18 10.44
C GLN A 111 18.27 8.65 11.86
N HIS A 112 17.91 7.38 12.03
CA HIS A 112 18.24 6.60 13.22
C HIS A 112 19.76 6.40 13.22
N GLY A 113 20.48 7.47 13.57
CA GLY A 113 21.91 7.40 13.85
C GLY A 113 22.08 6.97 15.29
N ASN A 114 22.18 5.65 15.51
CA ASN A 114 22.81 5.13 16.71
C ASN A 114 23.58 3.86 16.34
N ASN A 115 24.89 4.02 16.19
CA ASN A 115 25.89 3.08 16.71
C ASN A 115 27.29 3.64 16.44
N ARG A 116 27.89 4.25 17.46
CA ARG A 116 29.24 3.94 17.96
C ARG A 116 29.30 4.25 19.44
#